data_AF-A0A928AT89-F1
#
_entry.id   AF-A0A928AT89-F1
#
_cell.length_a   1.000
_cell.length_b   1.000
_cell.length_c   1.000
_cell.angle_alpha   90.00
_cell.angle_beta   90.00
_cell.angle_gamma   90.00
#
_symmetry.space_group_name_H-M   'P 1'
#
loop_
_entity.id
_entity.type
_entity.pdbx_description
1 polymer ?
#
loop_
_entity_poly.entity_id
_entity_poly.type
_entity_poly.pdbx_seq_one_letter_code
_entity_poly.pdbx_strand_id
1 'polypeptide(L)'
;MEQFTLAKVFRGVDYIQRVITEAMEPYYFPGDYLLVSFLPLNGDIISGATYLLDTKVYGTMLRKVIVREEGYLLKPHNAEFDEVLLKREDVYSISIVVSMFRTNTNLTLASNLATLVKNRDEQIKRMVDTQQRLLDELCRQNERLDKERERTERERERTDKLIDKILTNKN
;
A
#
# COMPACT_ATOMS: atom_id res chain seq x y z
N MET A 1 -23.46 7.00 13.40
CA MET A 1 -22.00 6.95 13.22
C MET A 1 -21.68 5.56 12.71
N GLU A 2 -21.25 5.41 11.45
CA GLU A 2 -20.59 4.17 11.01
C GLU A 2 -19.39 4.55 10.15
N GLN A 3 -18.20 4.36 10.75
CA GLN A 3 -16.90 4.47 10.12
C GLN A 3 -16.59 3.13 9.42
N PHE A 4 -16.16 3.16 8.16
CA PHE A 4 -15.52 2.01 7.53
C PHE A 4 -14.03 2.30 7.29
N THR A 5 -13.18 1.71 8.13
CA THR A 5 -11.72 1.74 7.99
C THR A 5 -11.27 0.68 6.98
N LEU A 6 -11.09 1.02 5.69
CA LEU A 6 -10.64 0.05 4.65
C LEU A 6 -9.30 -0.64 4.96
N ALA A 7 -8.45 -0.07 5.84
CA ALA A 7 -7.19 -0.69 6.28
C ALA A 7 -7.37 -1.89 7.24
N LYS A 8 -8.59 -2.19 7.72
CA LYS A 8 -8.87 -3.33 8.61
C LYS A 8 -9.82 -4.38 8.03
N VAL A 9 -10.48 -4.14 6.88
CA VAL A 9 -11.58 -4.99 6.41
C VAL A 9 -11.09 -6.26 5.69
N PHE A 10 -9.96 -6.21 5.00
CA PHE A 10 -9.42 -7.37 4.27
C PHE A 10 -7.96 -7.59 4.62
N ARG A 11 -7.69 -8.22 5.78
CA ARG A 11 -6.34 -8.74 6.06
C ARG A 11 -6.00 -9.81 5.01
N GLY A 12 -4.82 -9.72 4.41
CA GLY A 12 -4.37 -10.70 3.42
C GLY A 12 -4.97 -10.52 2.03
N VAL A 13 -5.30 -9.29 1.63
CA VAL A 13 -5.62 -8.94 0.24
C VAL A 13 -4.63 -7.88 -0.22
N ASP A 14 -3.97 -8.13 -1.34
CA ASP A 14 -2.93 -7.26 -1.89
C ASP A 14 -3.49 -6.36 -3.00
N TYR A 15 -4.40 -6.86 -3.83
CA TYR A 15 -5.01 -6.08 -4.91
C TYR A 15 -6.38 -6.63 -5.35
N ILE A 16 -7.05 -5.86 -6.21
CA ILE A 16 -8.33 -6.25 -6.81
C ILE A 16 -8.12 -6.47 -8.31
N GLN A 17 -8.51 -7.65 -8.82
CA GLN A 17 -8.49 -7.95 -10.26
C GLN A 17 -9.92 -8.03 -10.80
N ARG A 18 -10.18 -7.34 -11.92
CA ARG A 18 -11.43 -7.53 -12.66
C ARG A 18 -11.29 -8.67 -13.67
N VAL A 19 -12.26 -9.57 -13.70
CA VAL A 19 -12.36 -10.62 -14.73
C VAL A 19 -12.83 -9.99 -16.03
N ILE A 20 -12.10 -10.26 -17.12
CA ILE A 20 -12.37 -9.68 -18.44
C ILE A 20 -12.71 -10.74 -19.51
N THR A 21 -12.50 -12.02 -19.22
CA THR A 21 -12.70 -13.14 -20.17
C THR A 21 -13.65 -14.19 -19.61
N GLU A 22 -14.31 -14.94 -20.49
CA GLU A 22 -15.25 -16.03 -20.18
C GLU A 22 -14.55 -17.38 -19.92
N ALA A 23 -13.22 -17.44 -20.03
CA ALA A 23 -12.43 -18.67 -19.91
C ALA A 23 -12.62 -19.46 -18.60
N MET A 24 -13.15 -18.82 -17.55
CA MET A 24 -13.34 -19.42 -16.23
C MET A 24 -14.81 -19.54 -15.82
N GLU A 25 -15.73 -19.39 -16.78
CA GLU A 25 -17.13 -19.73 -16.58
C GLU A 25 -17.33 -21.23 -16.32
N PRO A 26 -18.34 -21.62 -15.51
CA PRO A 26 -19.39 -20.79 -14.91
C PRO A 26 -19.05 -20.25 -13.52
N TYR A 27 -17.78 -20.27 -13.11
CA TYR A 27 -17.40 -19.87 -11.75
C TYR A 27 -17.06 -18.38 -11.68
N TYR A 28 -16.38 -17.88 -12.71
CA TYR A 28 -15.96 -16.49 -12.81
C TYR A 28 -16.42 -15.92 -14.15
N PHE A 29 -17.19 -14.84 -14.10
CA PHE A 29 -17.78 -14.21 -15.27
C PHE A 29 -17.10 -12.87 -15.54
N PRO A 30 -17.07 -12.41 -16.81
CA PRO A 30 -16.65 -11.05 -17.14
C PRO A 30 -17.39 -10.02 -16.28
N GLY A 31 -16.64 -9.12 -15.66
CA GLY A 31 -17.18 -8.10 -14.74
C GLY A 31 -17.03 -8.44 -13.25
N ASP A 32 -16.74 -9.69 -12.89
CA ASP A 32 -16.44 -10.05 -11.50
C ASP A 32 -15.20 -9.34 -10.99
N TYR A 33 -15.21 -8.97 -9.71
CA TYR A 33 -14.06 -8.44 -9.02
C TYR A 33 -13.52 -9.46 -8.03
N LEU A 34 -12.24 -9.79 -8.18
CA LEU A 34 -11.51 -10.73 -7.36
C LEU A 34 -10.70 -9.96 -6.33
N LEU A 35 -10.82 -10.32 -5.07
CA LEU A 35 -9.88 -9.95 -4.03
C LEU A 35 -8.73 -10.95 -4.08
N VAL A 36 -7.52 -10.46 -4.34
CA VAL A 36 -6.37 -11.28 -4.70
C VAL A 36 -5.23 -11.04 -3.72
N SER A 37 -4.51 -12.10 -3.37
CA SER A 37 -3.28 -12.01 -2.59
C SER A 37 -2.14 -12.74 -3.28
N PHE A 38 -0.95 -12.15 -3.25
CA PHE A 38 0.25 -12.77 -3.78
C PHE A 38 0.55 -14.05 -3.04
N LEU A 39 0.84 -15.11 -3.80
CA LEU A 39 1.41 -16.30 -3.23
C LEU A 39 2.87 -16.00 -2.85
N PRO A 40 3.32 -16.34 -1.63
CA PRO A 40 4.73 -16.21 -1.28
C PRO A 40 5.62 -16.98 -2.27
N LEU A 41 6.87 -16.55 -2.45
CA LEU A 41 7.83 -17.20 -3.37
C LEU A 41 8.02 -18.71 -3.11
N ASN A 42 7.80 -19.16 -1.87
CA ASN A 42 7.86 -20.57 -1.46
C ASN A 42 6.48 -21.15 -1.12
N GLY A 43 5.40 -20.48 -1.52
CA GLY A 43 4.05 -20.95 -1.27
C GLY A 43 3.72 -22.15 -2.13
N ASP A 44 3.09 -23.17 -1.54
CA ASP A 44 2.68 -24.36 -2.27
C ASP A 44 1.55 -24.05 -3.26
N ILE A 45 1.74 -24.49 -4.50
CA ILE A 45 0.71 -24.46 -5.53
C ILE A 45 -0.01 -25.80 -5.52
N ILE A 46 -1.29 -25.78 -5.17
CA ILE A 46 -2.12 -26.98 -5.17
C ILE A 46 -2.56 -27.25 -6.60
N SER A 47 -2.05 -28.34 -7.17
CA SER A 47 -2.41 -28.76 -8.52
C SER A 47 -3.92 -28.99 -8.62
N GLY A 48 -4.55 -28.32 -9.57
CA GLY A 48 -5.99 -28.34 -9.82
C GLY A 48 -6.76 -27.19 -9.16
N ALA A 49 -6.12 -26.31 -8.39
CA ALA A 49 -6.76 -25.10 -7.87
C ALA A 49 -6.64 -23.91 -8.84
N THR A 50 -7.47 -22.90 -8.62
CA THR A 50 -7.53 -21.68 -9.44
C THR A 50 -6.60 -20.61 -8.91
N TYR A 51 -5.77 -20.06 -9.79
CA TYR A 51 -4.82 -18.99 -9.49
C TYR A 51 -4.88 -17.90 -10.57
N LEU A 52 -4.38 -16.72 -10.21
CA LEU A 52 -3.95 -15.72 -11.19
C LEU A 52 -2.46 -15.88 -11.41
N LEU A 53 -2.05 -15.93 -12.67
CA LEU A 53 -0.64 -15.92 -13.05
C LEU A 53 -0.39 -14.68 -13.88
N ASP A 54 0.57 -13.86 -13.45
CA ASP A 54 1.11 -12.80 -14.28
C ASP A 54 2.24 -13.36 -15.13
N THR A 55 2.08 -13.32 -16.44
CA THR A 55 2.94 -14.03 -17.39
C THR A 55 3.63 -13.06 -18.34
N LYS A 56 4.81 -13.43 -18.84
CA LYS A 56 5.58 -12.63 -19.79
C LYS A 56 4.85 -12.39 -21.12
N VAL A 57 4.08 -13.38 -21.58
CA VAL A 57 3.55 -13.43 -22.94
C VAL A 57 2.07 -13.06 -22.99
N TYR A 58 1.28 -13.56 -22.03
CA TYR A 58 -0.19 -13.46 -22.08
C TYR A 58 -0.76 -12.44 -21.09
N GLY A 59 0.11 -11.75 -20.35
CA GLY A 59 -0.29 -10.91 -19.22
C GLY A 59 -0.90 -11.75 -18.09
N THR A 60 -1.87 -11.18 -17.38
CA THR A 60 -2.49 -11.84 -16.23
C THR A 60 -3.60 -12.80 -16.66
N MET A 61 -3.48 -14.07 -16.28
CA MET A 61 -4.43 -15.13 -16.59
C MET A 61 -5.03 -15.74 -15.33
N LEU A 62 -6.36 -15.77 -15.23
CA LEU A 62 -7.09 -16.57 -14.24
C LEU A 62 -7.33 -17.98 -14.82
N ARG A 63 -6.73 -19.01 -14.23
CA ARG A 63 -6.81 -20.40 -14.74
C ARG A 63 -6.75 -21.43 -13.62
N LYS A 64 -7.28 -22.62 -13.88
CA LYS A 64 -6.97 -23.81 -13.09
C LYS A 64 -5.55 -24.27 -13.40
N VAL A 65 -4.71 -24.39 -12.40
CA VAL A 65 -3.28 -24.67 -12.57
C VAL A 65 -2.99 -26.14 -12.31
N ILE A 66 -2.47 -26.85 -13.31
CA ILE A 66 -1.91 -28.19 -13.13
C ILE A 66 -0.38 -28.07 -13.07
N VAL A 67 0.20 -28.39 -11.92
CA VAL A 67 1.66 -28.35 -11.74
C VAL A 67 2.31 -29.48 -12.55
N ARG A 68 3.33 -29.13 -13.32
CA ARG A 68 4.17 -30.05 -14.12
C ARG A 68 5.63 -29.91 -13.68
N GLU A 69 6.46 -30.83 -14.14
CA GLU A 69 7.90 -30.84 -13.80
C GLU A 69 8.60 -29.54 -14.21
N GLU A 70 8.35 -29.04 -15.41
CA GLU A 70 9.00 -27.84 -15.97
C GLU A 70 8.17 -26.55 -15.89
N GLY A 71 6.95 -26.61 -15.32
CA GLY A 71 6.03 -25.50 -15.43
C GLY A 71 4.60 -25.81 -15.00
N TYR A 72 3.67 -25.21 -15.73
CA TYR A 72 2.25 -25.22 -15.42
C TYR A 72 1.45 -25.46 -16.69
N LEU A 73 0.47 -26.35 -16.59
CA LEU A 73 -0.60 -26.46 -17.59
C LEU A 73 -1.80 -25.69 -17.07
N LEU A 74 -2.14 -24.60 -17.75
CA LEU A 74 -3.20 -23.68 -17.39
C LEU A 74 -4.48 -24.09 -18.12
N LYS A 75 -5.47 -24.55 -17.37
CA LYS A 75 -6.73 -25.04 -17.90
C LYS A 75 -7.85 -24.01 -17.69
N PRO A 76 -8.62 -23.67 -18.73
CA PRO A 76 -9.87 -22.97 -18.55
C PRO A 76 -10.94 -23.91 -17.96
N HIS A 77 -12.00 -23.33 -17.41
CA HIS A 77 -13.23 -24.08 -17.11
C HIS A 77 -14.18 -24.10 -18.31
N ASN A 78 -14.16 -23.04 -19.12
CA ASN A 78 -14.91 -22.99 -20.36
C ASN A 78 -14.12 -23.73 -21.47
N ALA A 79 -14.76 -24.75 -22.06
CA ALA A 79 -14.17 -25.63 -23.07
C ALA A 79 -13.92 -24.95 -24.43
N GLU A 80 -14.47 -23.75 -24.67
CA GLU A 80 -14.22 -22.97 -25.88
C GLU A 80 -12.84 -22.30 -25.89
N PHE A 81 -12.14 -22.32 -24.76
CA PHE A 81 -10.80 -21.78 -24.61
C PHE A 81 -9.76 -22.89 -24.56
N ASP A 82 -8.61 -22.64 -25.20
CA ASP A 82 -7.52 -23.59 -25.21
C ASP A 82 -6.78 -23.67 -23.86
N GLU A 83 -6.20 -24.84 -23.60
CA GLU A 83 -5.22 -25.03 -22.54
C GLU A 83 -3.89 -24.37 -22.93
N VAL A 84 -3.20 -23.77 -21.96
CA VAL A 84 -1.91 -23.12 -22.19
C VAL A 84 -0.83 -23.82 -21.37
N LEU A 85 0.20 -24.32 -22.05
CA LEU A 85 1.40 -24.81 -21.40
C LEU A 85 2.39 -23.65 -21.19
N LEU A 86 2.81 -23.44 -19.95
CA LEU A 86 3.67 -22.34 -19.55
C LEU A 86 4.87 -22.85 -18.76
N LYS A 87 6.08 -22.38 -19.09
CA LYS A 87 7.28 -22.69 -18.30
C LYS A 87 7.30 -21.86 -17.02
N ARG A 88 7.95 -22.35 -15.96
CA ARG A 88 8.07 -21.58 -14.70
C ARG A 88 8.75 -20.22 -14.90
N GLU A 89 9.75 -20.17 -15.76
CA GLU A 89 10.52 -18.95 -16.08
C GLU A 89 9.71 -17.87 -16.79
N ASP A 90 8.53 -18.20 -17.32
CA ASP A 90 7.63 -17.27 -18.01
C ASP A 90 6.57 -16.66 -17.08
N VAL A 91 6.61 -16.99 -15.78
CA VAL A 91 5.71 -16.47 -14.76
C VAL A 91 6.44 -15.42 -13.91
N TYR A 92 5.92 -14.20 -13.86
CA TYR A 92 6.41 -13.15 -12.97
C TYR A 92 5.89 -13.31 -11.55
N SER A 93 4.61 -13.61 -11.40
CA SER A 93 3.98 -13.79 -10.09
C SER A 93 2.77 -14.72 -10.17
N ILE A 94 2.46 -15.34 -9.04
CA ILE A 94 1.27 -16.19 -8.86
C ILE A 94 0.51 -15.66 -7.66
N SER A 95 -0.80 -15.58 -7.78
CA SER A 95 -1.68 -15.04 -6.75
C SER A 95 -2.91 -15.92 -6.55
N ILE A 96 -3.41 -15.95 -5.32
CA ILE A 96 -4.63 -16.67 -4.94
C ILE A 96 -5.84 -15.74 -4.93
N VAL A 97 -6.97 -16.28 -5.35
CA VAL A 97 -8.27 -15.61 -5.15
C VAL A 97 -8.71 -15.86 -3.71
N VAL A 98 -8.75 -14.79 -2.91
CA VAL A 98 -9.20 -14.84 -1.51
C VAL A 98 -10.72 -14.77 -1.44
N SER A 99 -11.32 -13.94 -2.29
CA SER A 99 -12.78 -13.79 -2.37
C SER A 99 -13.16 -13.16 -3.71
N MET A 100 -14.44 -13.23 -4.06
CA MET A 100 -15.00 -12.64 -5.27
C MET A 100 -16.31 -11.93 -4.94
N PHE A 101 -16.57 -10.81 -5.59
CA PHE A 101 -17.88 -10.17 -5.59
C PHE A 101 -18.33 -9.86 -7.01
N ARG A 102 -19.57 -10.27 -7.30
CA ARG A 102 -20.29 -9.98 -8.53
C ARG A 102 -21.24 -8.82 -8.27
N THR A 103 -21.01 -7.70 -8.93
CA THR A 103 -21.90 -6.53 -8.81
C THR A 103 -22.93 -6.59 -9.92
N ASN A 104 -24.21 -6.76 -9.57
CA ASN A 104 -25.33 -6.63 -10.53
C ASN A 104 -25.53 -5.19 -11.03
N THR A 105 -24.73 -4.23 -10.54
CA THR A 105 -24.74 -2.83 -10.93
C THR A 105 -23.37 -2.43 -11.48
N ASN A 106 -23.32 -2.20 -12.79
CA ASN A 106 -22.19 -1.58 -13.45
C ASN A 106 -21.86 -0.22 -12.77
N LEU A 107 -20.58 0.02 -12.53
CA LEU A 107 -19.94 1.32 -12.25
C LEU A 107 -19.95 1.90 -10.82
N THR A 108 -20.81 1.52 -9.87
CA THR A 108 -20.88 2.27 -8.60
C THR A 108 -19.81 1.88 -7.57
N LEU A 109 -19.53 0.60 -7.36
CA LEU A 109 -18.61 0.19 -6.28
C LEU A 109 -17.13 0.46 -6.60
N ALA A 110 -16.69 0.19 -7.84
CA ALA A 110 -15.31 0.43 -8.25
C ALA A 110 -14.98 1.93 -8.35
N SER A 111 -15.91 2.76 -8.84
CA SER A 111 -15.75 4.21 -8.84
C SER A 111 -15.76 4.79 -7.42
N ASN A 112 -16.62 4.26 -6.54
CA ASN A 112 -16.63 4.64 -5.13
C ASN A 112 -15.34 4.22 -4.43
N LEU A 113 -14.81 3.03 -4.69
CA LEU A 113 -13.52 2.57 -4.14
C LEU A 113 -12.35 3.43 -4.65
N ALA A 114 -12.27 3.70 -5.96
CA ALA A 114 -11.22 4.56 -6.52
C ALA A 114 -11.30 5.99 -5.96
N THR A 115 -12.51 6.54 -5.79
CA THR A 115 -12.74 7.86 -5.18
C THR A 115 -12.32 7.86 -3.70
N LEU A 116 -12.64 6.79 -2.95
CA LEU A 116 -12.23 6.64 -1.55
C LEU A 116 -10.71 6.56 -1.40
N VAL A 117 -10.02 5.82 -2.27
CA VAL A 117 -8.55 5.73 -2.28
C VAL A 117 -7.93 7.10 -2.59
N LYS A 118 -8.40 7.78 -3.63
CA LYS A 118 -7.91 9.11 -4.00
C LYS A 118 -8.09 10.14 -2.88
N ASN A 119 -9.27 10.15 -2.25
CA ASN A 119 -9.55 11.04 -1.12
C ASN A 119 -8.64 10.75 0.08
N ARG A 120 -8.29 9.48 0.31
CA ARG A 120 -7.37 9.08 1.38
C ARG A 120 -5.95 9.56 1.10
N ASP A 121 -5.45 9.42 -0.12
CA ASP A 121 -4.10 9.88 -0.49
C ASP A 121 -3.98 11.40 -0.35
N GLU A 122 -5.02 12.15 -0.76
CA GLU A 122 -5.07 13.60 -0.54
C GLU A 122 -5.09 13.97 0.95
N GLN A 123 -5.81 13.21 1.78
CA GLN A 123 -5.84 13.44 3.23
C GLN A 123 -4.49 13.15 3.88
N ILE A 124 -3.81 12.06 3.50
CA ILE A 124 -2.46 11.72 3.97
C ILE A 124 -1.48 12.82 3.58
N LYS A 125 -1.52 13.29 2.32
CA LYS A 125 -0.65 14.37 1.84
C LYS A 125 -0.83 15.65 2.66
N ARG A 126 -2.08 16.07 2.90
CA ARG A 126 -2.36 17.25 3.75
C ARG A 126 -1.81 17.08 5.16
N MET A 127 -1.95 15.89 5.75
CA MET A 127 -1.44 15.61 7.10
C MET A 127 0.08 15.70 7.15
N VAL A 128 0.78 15.15 6.16
CA VAL A 128 2.25 15.25 6.04
C VAL A 128 2.67 16.72 5.87
N ASP A 129 1.99 17.49 5.00
CA ASP A 129 2.29 18.91 4.80
C ASP A 129 2.07 19.75 6.08
N THR A 130 1.06 19.40 6.90
CA THR A 130 0.82 20.04 8.19
C THR A 130 1.88 19.68 9.21
N GLN A 131 2.26 18.40 9.30
CA GLN A 131 3.32 17.93 10.20
C GLN A 131 4.65 18.61 9.87
N GLN A 132 4.99 18.74 8.59
CA GLN A 132 6.20 19.43 8.16
C GLN A 132 6.20 20.91 8.56
N ARG A 133 5.07 21.61 8.38
CA ARG A 133 4.95 23.02 8.80
C ARG A 133 5.12 23.22 10.30
N LEU A 134 4.53 22.33 11.11
CA LEU A 134 4.68 22.38 12.56
C LEU A 134 6.13 22.12 12.99
N LEU A 135 6.81 21.19 12.33
CA LEU A 135 8.22 20.91 12.58
C LEU A 135 9.09 22.14 12.29
N ASP A 136 8.87 22.79 11.14
CA ASP A 136 9.59 24.01 10.76
C ASP A 136 9.36 25.16 11.77
N GLU A 137 8.14 25.28 12.30
CA GLU A 137 7.79 26.29 13.30
C GLU A 137 8.46 26.02 14.66
N LEU A 138 8.49 24.75 15.10
CA LEU A 138 9.22 24.34 16.30
C LEU A 138 10.73 24.58 16.18
N CYS A 139 11.33 24.29 15.03
CA CYS A 139 12.73 24.58 14.77
C CYS A 139 13.01 26.09 14.93
N ARG A 140 12.17 26.95 14.34
CA ARG A 140 12.31 28.41 14.47
C ARG A 140 12.13 28.90 15.91
N GLN A 141 11.23 28.29 16.68
CA GLN A 141 11.05 28.62 18.09
C GLN A 141 12.27 28.24 18.93
N ASN A 142 12.83 27.05 18.70
CA ASN A 142 14.06 26.62 19.39
C ASN A 142 15.23 27.55 19.09
N GLU A 143 15.44 27.94 17.83
CA GLU A 143 16.49 28.91 17.48
C GLU A 143 16.32 30.27 18.18
N ARG A 144 15.07 30.71 18.40
CA ARG A 144 14.79 31.96 19.14
C ARG A 144 15.12 31.79 20.61
N LEU A 145 14.73 30.67 21.22
CA LEU A 145 15.02 30.35 22.62
C LEU A 145 16.52 30.24 22.88
N ASP A 146 17.28 29.62 21.97
CA ASP A 146 18.73 29.52 22.09
C ASP A 146 19.39 30.91 22.03
N LYS A 147 18.93 31.79 21.13
CA LYS A 147 19.40 33.19 21.07
C LYS A 147 19.05 33.98 22.33
N GLU A 148 17.89 33.74 22.92
CA GLU A 148 17.50 34.38 24.19
C GLU A 148 18.37 33.89 25.35
N ARG A 149 18.62 32.58 25.44
CA ARG A 149 19.52 31.98 26.44
C ARG A 149 20.92 32.58 26.36
N GLU A 150 21.49 32.68 25.15
CA GLU A 150 22.79 33.31 24.95
C GLU A 150 22.82 34.78 25.39
N ARG A 151 21.73 35.54 25.16
CA ARG A 151 21.65 36.94 25.61
C ARG A 151 21.60 37.03 27.13
N THR A 152 20.77 36.22 27.78
CA THR A 152 20.65 36.20 29.24
C THR A 152 21.97 35.80 29.91
N GLU A 153 22.70 34.84 29.33
CA GLU A 153 23.99 34.41 29.85
C GLU A 153 25.05 35.51 29.72
N ARG A 154 25.11 36.21 28.58
CA ARG A 154 25.99 37.38 28.40
C ARG A 154 25.65 38.54 29.35
N GLU A 155 24.38 38.75 29.65
CA GLU A 155 23.96 39.77 30.63
C GLU A 155 24.41 39.39 32.04
N ARG A 156 24.22 38.13 32.45
CA ARG A 156 24.73 37.63 33.74
C ARG A 156 26.23 37.81 33.88
N GLU A 157 27.01 37.40 32.87
CA GLU A 157 28.48 37.59 32.89
C GLU A 157 28.88 39.06 33.03
N ARG A 158 28.14 39.99 32.42
CA ARG A 158 28.38 41.43 32.55
C ARG A 158 28.07 41.92 33.96
N THR A 159 26.97 41.48 34.54
CA THR A 159 26.57 41.82 35.90
C THR A 159 27.59 41.30 36.91
N ASP A 160 28.03 40.05 36.78
CA ASP A 160 29.03 39.44 37.67
C ASP A 160 30.37 40.20 37.60
N LYS A 161 30.85 40.54 36.39
CA LYS A 161 32.04 41.38 36.21
C LYS A 161 31.91 42.78 36.82
N LEU A 162 30.70 43.34 36.85
CA LEU A 162 30.44 44.65 37.45
C LEU A 162 30.47 44.57 38.98
N ILE A 163 29.87 43.52 39.54
CA ILE A 163 29.89 43.23 40.98
C ILE A 163 31.33 43.03 41.45
N ASP A 164 32.12 42.22 40.75
CA ASP A 164 33.54 42.00 41.08
C ASP A 164 34.35 43.29 41.07
N LYS A 165 34.12 44.19 40.09
CA LYS A 165 34.75 45.52 40.04
C LYS A 165 34.35 46.42 41.22
N ILE A 166 33.10 46.37 41.65
CA ILE A 166 32.62 47.16 42.79
C ILE A 166 33.23 46.64 44.10
N LEU A 167 33.35 45.32 44.25
CA LEU A 167 33.93 44.68 45.42
C LEU A 167 35.44 44.89 45.51
N THR A 168 36.16 44.89 44.38
CA THR A 168 37.61 45.13 44.33
C THR A 168 38.00 46.60 44.53
N ASN A 169 37.16 47.57 44.16
CA ASN A 169 37.40 49.00 44.41
C ASN A 169 37.03 49.47 45.84
N LYS A 170 36.49 48.57 46.69
CA LYS A 170 36.11 48.86 48.08
C LYS A 170 37.14 48.40 49.13
N ASN A 171 38.24 47.79 48.70
CA ASN A 171 39.42 47.45 49.52
C ASN A 171 40.63 48.28 49.06
#